data_AF-A0A2V6N8H8-F1
#
_entry.id   AF-A0A2V6N8H8-F1
#
_cell.length_a   1.000
_cell.length_b   1.000
_cell.length_c   1.000
_cell.angle_alpha   90.00
_cell.angle_beta   90.00
_cell.angle_gamma   90.00
#
_symmetry.space_group_name_H-M   'P 1'
#
loop_
_entity.id
_entity.type
_entity.pdbx_description
1 polymer ?
#
loop_
_entity_poly.entity_id
_entity_poly.type
_entity_poly.pdbx_seq_one_letter_code
_entity_poly.pdbx_strand_id
1 'polypeptide(L)'
;MRAVLCLAGPIVSLLTISLLAAEKSIDVSAIVPKTEAEKILGEPVQNPTPLNVNSKDGYYSKCNYYGTKSGRSLLLRVRQAGEGSVDPLTELDQIASSGGKMKVIEGVGDKAGMFSGAPENGLPPNVIMLYVVKGRSLITIGIGGIADEAAALEKAKQVAEKILAQL
;
A
#
# COMPACT_ATOMS: atom_id res chain seq x y z
N MET A 1 45.97 32.77 -45.28
CA MET A 1 45.58 32.98 -43.87
C MET A 1 44.32 33.84 -43.82
N ARG A 2 43.31 33.42 -43.06
CA ARG A 2 42.07 34.10 -42.59
C ARG A 2 40.88 33.15 -42.76
N ALA A 3 40.56 32.34 -41.76
CA ALA A 3 39.78 32.63 -40.54
C ALA A 3 38.36 32.07 -40.71
N VAL A 4 38.22 30.79 -40.33
CA VAL A 4 36.93 30.10 -40.16
C VAL A 4 36.32 30.62 -38.86
N LEU A 5 35.17 31.28 -38.94
CA LEU A 5 34.43 31.73 -37.77
C LEU A 5 33.35 30.67 -37.44
N CYS A 6 33.62 29.86 -36.42
CA CYS A 6 32.63 28.99 -35.80
C CYS A 6 31.62 29.85 -35.04
N LEU A 7 30.35 29.83 -35.46
CA LEU A 7 29.24 30.36 -34.67
C LEU A 7 28.69 29.23 -33.80
N ALA A 8 29.09 29.22 -32.53
CA ALA A 8 28.48 28.40 -31.48
C ALA A 8 27.11 29.00 -31.12
N GLY A 9 26.04 28.28 -31.42
CA GLY A 9 24.69 28.64 -30.97
C GLY A 9 24.49 28.30 -29.49
N PRO A 10 23.65 29.06 -28.74
CA PRO A 10 23.40 28.78 -27.34
C PRO A 10 22.58 27.49 -27.19
N ILE A 11 23.09 26.53 -26.42
CA ILE A 11 22.34 25.35 -25.99
C ILE A 11 21.34 25.82 -24.93
N VAL A 12 20.08 26.02 -25.34
CA VAL A 12 18.97 26.19 -24.40
C VAL A 12 18.69 24.82 -23.78
N SER A 13 19.24 24.57 -22.59
CA SER A 13 18.91 23.40 -21.79
C SER A 13 17.50 23.59 -21.24
N LEU A 14 16.49 23.00 -21.89
CA LEU A 14 15.17 22.85 -21.31
C LEU A 14 15.29 21.88 -20.13
N LEU A 15 15.49 22.41 -18.92
CA LEU A 15 15.13 21.70 -17.70
C LEU A 15 13.60 21.58 -17.69
N THR A 16 13.10 20.48 -18.25
CA THR A 16 11.74 20.02 -17.95
C THR A 16 11.73 19.61 -16.47
N ILE A 17 11.38 20.55 -15.61
CA ILE A 17 11.05 20.26 -14.21
C ILE A 17 9.74 19.47 -14.28
N SER A 18 9.83 18.15 -14.25
CA SER A 18 8.68 17.27 -14.05
C SER A 18 8.12 17.59 -12.67
N LEU A 19 7.15 18.50 -12.59
CA LEU A 19 6.30 18.60 -11.41
C LEU A 19 5.60 17.26 -11.27
N LEU A 20 6.07 16.43 -10.35
CA LEU A 20 5.30 15.28 -9.87
C LEU A 20 3.96 15.84 -9.39
N ALA A 21 2.89 15.54 -10.13
CA ALA A 21 1.54 15.87 -9.69
C ALA A 21 1.34 15.30 -8.29
N ALA A 22 0.79 16.10 -7.37
CA ALA A 22 0.44 15.61 -6.05
C ALA A 22 -0.50 14.41 -6.21
N GLU A 23 -0.05 13.23 -5.80
CA GLU A 23 -0.89 12.02 -5.77
C GLU A 23 -2.18 12.33 -5.03
N LYS A 24 -3.32 11.97 -5.64
CA LYS A 24 -4.65 12.19 -5.05
C LYS A 24 -4.73 11.44 -3.72
N SER A 25 -5.19 12.13 -2.67
CA SER A 25 -5.49 11.48 -1.39
C SER A 25 -6.60 10.44 -1.56
N ILE A 26 -6.34 9.19 -1.17
CA ILE A 26 -7.31 8.11 -1.32
C ILE A 26 -8.10 7.83 -0.04
N ASP A 27 -9.37 7.46 -0.16
CA ASP A 27 -10.18 6.99 0.97
C ASP A 27 -10.40 5.50 0.82
N VAL A 28 -9.70 4.69 1.62
CA VAL A 28 -9.79 3.22 1.53
C VAL A 28 -11.18 2.69 1.88
N SER A 29 -11.97 3.43 2.65
CA SER A 29 -13.35 3.06 3.01
C SER A 29 -14.34 3.32 1.87
N ALA A 30 -14.04 4.30 1.00
CA ALA A 30 -14.80 4.53 -0.22
C ALA A 30 -14.47 3.49 -1.30
N ILE A 31 -13.22 3.04 -1.37
CA ILE A 31 -12.75 2.02 -2.34
C ILE A 31 -13.27 0.64 -1.96
N VAL A 32 -13.17 0.27 -0.69
CA VAL A 32 -13.71 -0.97 -0.15
C VAL A 32 -14.82 -0.60 0.82
N PRO A 33 -16.06 -0.42 0.36
CA PRO A 33 -17.19 -0.14 1.25
C PRO A 33 -17.56 -1.38 2.07
N LYS A 34 -18.38 -1.19 3.11
CA LYS A 34 -18.86 -2.26 3.99
C LYS A 34 -19.37 -3.49 3.24
N THR A 35 -20.23 -3.29 2.25
CA THR A 35 -20.81 -4.38 1.45
C THR A 35 -19.76 -5.18 0.67
N GLU A 36 -18.65 -4.55 0.29
CA GLU A 36 -17.54 -5.24 -0.36
C GLU A 36 -16.72 -6.03 0.66
N ALA A 37 -16.46 -5.46 1.84
CA ALA A 37 -15.80 -6.16 2.93
C ALA A 37 -16.58 -7.41 3.36
N GLU A 38 -17.91 -7.35 3.38
CA GLU A 38 -18.79 -8.50 3.66
C GLU A 38 -18.61 -9.62 2.62
N LYS A 39 -18.47 -9.28 1.34
CA LYS A 39 -18.19 -10.26 0.27
C LYS A 39 -16.79 -10.85 0.39
N ILE A 40 -15.79 -10.00 0.67
CA ILE A 40 -14.40 -10.44 0.82
C ILE A 40 -14.29 -11.44 1.99
N LEU A 41 -14.86 -11.09 3.14
CA LEU A 41 -14.84 -11.92 4.34
C LEU A 41 -15.88 -13.05 4.33
N GLY A 42 -16.86 -13.00 3.44
CA GLY A 42 -17.94 -14.00 3.35
C GLY A 42 -18.89 -14.01 4.55
N GLU A 43 -18.96 -12.91 5.31
CA GLU A 43 -19.89 -12.76 6.44
C GLU A 43 -20.23 -11.29 6.72
N PRO A 44 -21.34 -11.01 7.44
CA PRO A 44 -21.68 -9.66 7.85
C PRO A 44 -20.61 -9.08 8.78
N VAL A 45 -20.31 -7.79 8.59
CA VAL A 45 -19.31 -7.06 9.37
C VAL A 45 -19.94 -5.96 10.21
N GLN A 46 -19.27 -5.59 11.30
CA GLN A 46 -19.60 -4.41 12.10
C GLN A 46 -19.51 -3.13 11.25
N ASN A 47 -20.13 -2.05 11.71
CA ASN A 47 -19.93 -0.76 11.07
C ASN A 47 -18.47 -0.31 11.26
N PRO A 48 -17.76 0.01 10.17
CA PRO A 48 -16.38 0.45 10.28
C PRO A 48 -16.29 1.87 10.85
N THR A 49 -15.15 2.18 11.46
CA THR A 49 -14.78 3.55 11.84
C THR A 49 -13.58 3.98 10.99
N PRO A 50 -13.81 4.55 9.80
CA PRO A 50 -12.71 5.00 8.94
C PRO A 50 -11.97 6.19 9.55
N LEU A 51 -10.70 6.32 9.19
CA LEU A 51 -9.84 7.42 9.62
C LEU A 51 -9.03 7.92 8.43
N ASN A 52 -9.16 9.21 8.11
CA ASN A 52 -8.37 9.89 7.09
C ASN A 52 -7.71 11.11 7.75
N VAL A 53 -6.39 11.23 7.65
CA VAL A 53 -5.61 12.29 8.31
C VAL A 53 -4.53 12.80 7.39
N ASN A 54 -4.41 14.12 7.30
CA ASN A 54 -3.24 14.80 6.75
C ASN A 54 -2.29 15.16 7.89
N SER A 55 -1.00 14.90 7.70
CA SER A 55 0.07 15.29 8.61
C SER A 55 1.25 15.86 7.82
N LYS A 56 2.27 16.35 8.55
CA LYS A 56 3.53 16.78 7.94
C LYS A 56 4.23 15.65 7.17
N ASP A 57 4.01 14.39 7.58
CA ASP A 57 4.67 13.22 7.00
C ASP A 57 3.88 12.67 5.80
N GLY A 58 2.76 13.31 5.44
CA GLY A 58 1.91 12.94 4.31
C GLY A 58 0.47 12.66 4.71
N TYR A 59 -0.19 11.82 3.92
CA TYR A 59 -1.59 11.46 4.11
C TYR A 59 -1.73 10.00 4.55
N TYR A 60 -2.68 9.74 5.44
CA TYR A 60 -2.99 8.41 5.96
C TYR A 60 -4.48 8.14 5.88
N SER A 61 -4.85 6.99 5.30
CA SER A 61 -6.21 6.48 5.25
C SER A 61 -6.28 5.08 5.83
N LYS A 62 -7.28 4.81 6.66
CA LYS A 62 -7.47 3.52 7.34
C LYS A 62 -8.95 3.17 7.42
N CYS A 63 -9.24 1.89 7.22
CA CYS A 63 -10.55 1.31 7.52
C CYS A 63 -10.40 -0.16 7.92
N ASN A 64 -11.01 -0.55 9.03
CA ASN A 64 -10.98 -1.93 9.51
C ASN A 64 -12.40 -2.49 9.55
N TYR A 65 -12.55 -3.73 9.11
CA TYR A 65 -13.78 -4.49 9.13
C TYR A 65 -13.62 -5.71 10.02
N TYR A 66 -14.54 -5.87 10.96
CA TYR A 66 -14.58 -7.01 11.86
C TYR A 66 -15.87 -7.78 11.63
N GLY A 67 -15.72 -9.06 11.34
CA GLY A 67 -16.81 -10.00 11.17
C GLY A 67 -17.61 -10.18 12.45
N THR A 68 -18.89 -10.47 12.30
CA THR A 68 -19.83 -10.61 13.43
C THR A 68 -19.97 -12.04 13.93
N LYS A 69 -19.36 -13.03 13.25
CA LYS A 69 -19.57 -14.46 13.54
C LYS A 69 -18.30 -15.23 13.86
N SER A 70 -17.27 -15.11 13.03
CA SER A 70 -16.14 -16.06 13.03
C SER A 70 -14.79 -15.45 13.41
N GLY A 71 -14.77 -14.21 13.91
CA GLY A 71 -13.52 -13.49 14.20
C GLY A 71 -12.74 -13.08 12.94
N ARG A 72 -13.36 -13.18 11.76
CA ARG A 72 -12.77 -12.70 10.50
C ARG A 72 -12.54 -11.20 10.55
N SER A 73 -11.46 -10.75 9.92
CA SER A 73 -11.18 -9.31 9.83
C SER A 73 -10.48 -8.94 8.52
N LEU A 74 -10.74 -7.72 8.07
CA LEU A 74 -10.03 -7.07 6.97
C LEU A 74 -9.51 -5.73 7.49
N LEU A 75 -8.19 -5.55 7.51
CA LEU A 75 -7.54 -4.31 7.94
C LEU A 75 -6.98 -3.61 6.70
N LEU A 76 -7.35 -2.35 6.49
CA LEU A 76 -6.86 -1.55 5.37
C LEU A 76 -6.16 -0.32 5.90
N ARG A 77 -4.96 -0.07 5.38
CA ARG A 77 -4.20 1.15 5.64
C ARG A 77 -3.49 1.55 4.36
N VAL A 78 -3.52 2.84 4.06
CA VAL A 78 -2.71 3.43 3.00
C VAL A 78 -2.03 4.64 3.61
N ARG A 79 -0.71 4.65 3.49
CA ARG A 79 0.12 5.80 3.77
C ARG A 79 0.62 6.35 2.44
N GLN A 80 0.37 7.62 2.15
CA GLN A 80 0.93 8.35 1.01
C GLN A 80 1.98 9.34 1.56
N ALA A 81 3.24 9.09 1.27
CA ALA A 81 4.37 9.80 1.84
C ALA A 81 4.39 11.27 1.39
N GLY A 82 4.50 12.17 2.37
CA GLY A 82 4.78 13.58 2.15
C GLY A 82 6.25 13.79 1.76
N GLU A 83 6.54 14.95 1.19
CA GLU A 83 7.92 15.33 0.85
C GLU A 83 8.82 15.32 2.09
N GLY A 84 10.02 14.74 1.97
CA GLY A 84 10.98 14.62 3.07
C GLY A 84 10.64 13.59 4.16
N SER A 85 9.49 12.90 4.07
CA SER A 85 9.15 11.80 4.96
C SER A 85 9.86 10.49 4.55
N VAL A 86 9.81 9.47 5.41
CA VAL A 86 10.35 8.14 5.08
C VAL A 86 9.65 7.62 3.83
N ASP A 87 10.47 7.26 2.84
CA ASP A 87 10.04 6.70 1.57
C ASP A 87 9.40 5.30 1.78
N PRO A 88 8.29 4.98 1.08
CA PRO A 88 7.58 3.70 1.22
C PRO A 88 8.42 2.44 0.98
N LEU A 89 9.38 2.49 0.05
CA LEU A 89 10.26 1.35 -0.22
C LEU A 89 11.20 1.12 0.97
N THR A 90 11.75 2.22 1.50
CA THR A 90 12.56 2.19 2.73
C THR A 90 11.75 1.69 3.93
N GLU A 91 10.50 2.14 4.06
CA GLU A 91 9.59 1.69 5.13
C GLU A 91 9.31 0.18 5.00
N LEU A 92 9.06 -0.33 3.78
CA LEU A 92 8.90 -1.76 3.54
C LEU A 92 10.16 -2.55 3.91
N ASP A 93 11.35 -2.05 3.58
CA ASP A 93 12.62 -2.71 3.92
C ASP A 93 12.86 -2.74 5.43
N GLN A 94 12.48 -1.69 6.15
CA GLN A 94 12.50 -1.65 7.61
C GLN A 94 11.53 -2.67 8.21
N ILE A 95 10.31 -2.77 7.66
CA ILE A 95 9.33 -3.79 8.07
C ILE A 95 9.87 -5.20 7.82
N ALA A 96 10.46 -5.44 6.64
CA ALA A 96 11.06 -6.74 6.31
C ALA A 96 12.22 -7.10 7.25
N SER A 97 12.95 -6.10 7.75
CA SER A 97 14.09 -6.25 8.66
C SER A 97 13.68 -6.32 10.15
N SER A 98 12.38 -6.30 10.48
CA SER A 98 11.90 -6.24 11.87
C SER A 98 12.03 -7.56 12.65
N GLY A 99 12.73 -8.56 12.12
CA GLY A 99 12.95 -9.88 12.73
C GLY A 99 11.96 -10.98 12.31
N GLY A 100 10.95 -10.65 11.50
CA GLY A 100 10.02 -11.63 10.92
C GLY A 100 10.55 -12.27 9.62
N LYS A 101 9.88 -13.32 9.17
CA LYS A 101 10.12 -13.99 7.87
C LYS A 101 9.16 -13.48 6.81
N MET A 102 9.51 -12.35 6.20
CA MET A 102 8.71 -11.79 5.11
C MET A 102 8.86 -12.63 3.85
N LYS A 103 7.73 -13.04 3.26
CA LYS A 103 7.69 -13.66 1.93
C LYS A 103 7.59 -12.56 0.87
N VAL A 104 8.42 -12.62 -0.16
CA VAL A 104 8.30 -11.72 -1.32
C VAL A 104 7.04 -12.10 -2.10
N ILE A 105 6.26 -11.09 -2.52
CA ILE A 105 5.06 -11.27 -3.33
C ILE A 105 5.27 -10.58 -4.66
N GLU A 106 5.28 -11.36 -5.74
CA GLU A 106 5.44 -10.84 -7.10
C GLU A 106 4.11 -10.43 -7.73
N GLY A 107 4.21 -9.53 -8.71
CA GLY A 107 3.10 -9.13 -9.59
C GLY A 107 2.11 -8.13 -9.00
N VAL A 108 2.40 -7.52 -7.84
CA VAL A 108 1.52 -6.53 -7.20
C VAL A 108 2.32 -5.32 -6.74
N GLY A 109 1.90 -4.14 -7.19
CA GLY A 109 2.64 -2.88 -6.94
C GLY A 109 4.02 -2.88 -7.59
N ASP A 110 4.88 -1.98 -7.11
CA ASP A 110 6.29 -1.91 -7.50
C ASP A 110 7.14 -2.90 -6.68
N LYS A 111 6.78 -3.11 -5.41
CA LYS A 111 7.33 -4.15 -4.53
C LYS A 111 6.27 -4.58 -3.52
N ALA A 112 6.20 -5.87 -3.22
CA ALA A 112 5.30 -6.37 -2.20
C ALA A 112 5.93 -7.49 -1.36
N GLY A 113 5.48 -7.58 -0.11
CA GLY A 113 5.89 -8.59 0.83
C GLY A 113 4.78 -8.94 1.80
N MET A 114 4.81 -10.15 2.36
CA MET A 114 3.78 -10.66 3.25
C MET A 114 4.38 -11.34 4.48
N PHE A 115 3.78 -11.09 5.64
CA PHE A 115 3.95 -11.94 6.81
C PHE A 115 2.77 -12.90 6.96
N SER A 116 3.09 -14.16 7.27
CA SER A 116 2.14 -15.20 7.63
C SER A 116 1.89 -15.25 9.13
N GLY A 117 0.75 -15.82 9.53
CA GLY A 117 0.37 -16.06 10.91
C GLY A 117 1.26 -17.10 11.58
N ALA A 118 2.36 -16.64 12.16
CA ALA A 118 3.36 -17.47 12.82
C ALA A 118 3.99 -16.70 13.99
N PRO A 119 4.38 -17.37 15.10
CA PRO A 119 4.98 -16.71 16.26
C PRO A 119 6.21 -15.87 15.92
N GLU A 120 7.07 -16.31 15.00
CA GLU A 120 8.25 -15.53 14.58
C GLU A 120 7.90 -14.20 13.89
N ASN A 121 6.70 -14.07 13.35
CA ASN A 121 6.20 -12.85 12.73
C ASN A 121 5.38 -11.99 13.71
N GLY A 122 5.19 -12.44 14.95
CA GLY A 122 4.32 -11.79 15.93
C GLY A 122 2.84 -11.77 15.51
N LEU A 123 2.42 -12.67 14.63
CA LEU A 123 1.06 -12.74 14.11
C LEU A 123 0.32 -13.98 14.63
N PRO A 124 -0.98 -13.88 14.97
CA PRO A 124 -1.78 -15.04 15.33
C PRO A 124 -1.94 -15.99 14.13
N PRO A 125 -2.29 -17.27 14.37
CA PRO A 125 -2.67 -18.19 13.30
C PRO A 125 -3.82 -17.62 12.44
N ASN A 126 -3.86 -18.03 11.17
CA ASN A 126 -4.90 -17.62 10.20
C ASN A 126 -4.98 -16.10 9.97
N VAL A 127 -3.86 -15.41 10.16
CA VAL A 127 -3.69 -13.99 9.82
C VAL A 127 -2.61 -13.86 8.75
N ILE A 128 -2.84 -13.03 7.74
CA ILE A 128 -1.79 -12.53 6.87
C ILE A 128 -1.74 -11.01 6.93
N MET A 129 -0.55 -10.46 6.70
CA MET A 129 -0.34 -9.03 6.51
C MET A 129 0.43 -8.83 5.21
N LEU A 130 -0.25 -8.35 4.17
CA LEU A 130 0.32 -7.99 2.88
C LEU A 130 0.68 -6.50 2.87
N TYR A 131 1.90 -6.20 2.44
CA TYR A 131 2.41 -4.85 2.25
C TYR A 131 2.73 -4.65 0.77
N VAL A 132 2.28 -3.54 0.20
CA VAL A 132 2.48 -3.22 -1.23
C VAL A 132 2.93 -1.77 -1.37
N VAL A 133 4.06 -1.57 -2.03
CA VAL A 133 4.59 -0.25 -2.38
C VAL A 133 4.14 0.10 -3.81
N LYS A 134 3.68 1.34 -4.01
CA LYS A 134 3.43 1.91 -5.33
C LYS A 134 3.72 3.40 -5.32
N GLY A 135 4.71 3.85 -6.09
CA GLY A 135 5.12 5.26 -6.08
C GLY A 135 5.41 5.74 -4.65
N ARG A 136 4.73 6.81 -4.20
CA ARG A 136 4.88 7.33 -2.83
C ARG A 136 3.89 6.72 -1.85
N SER A 137 3.29 5.58 -2.16
CA SER A 137 2.30 4.93 -1.31
C SER A 137 2.78 3.58 -0.75
N LEU A 138 2.50 3.35 0.54
CA LEU A 138 2.56 2.04 1.19
C LEU A 138 1.13 1.61 1.57
N ILE A 139 0.69 0.51 0.98
CA ILE A 139 -0.60 -0.14 1.25
C ILE A 139 -0.33 -1.30 2.22
N THR A 140 -1.14 -1.41 3.28
CA THR A 140 -1.15 -2.55 4.20
C THR A 140 -2.54 -3.19 4.21
N ILE A 141 -2.59 -4.49 3.97
CA ILE A 141 -3.82 -5.28 3.95
C ILE A 141 -3.64 -6.46 4.92
N GLY A 142 -4.43 -6.46 5.99
CA GLY A 142 -4.51 -7.58 6.91
C GLY A 142 -5.76 -8.41 6.64
N ILE A 143 -5.63 -9.73 6.55
CA ILE A 143 -6.77 -10.65 6.53
C ILE A 143 -6.62 -11.63 7.67
N GLY A 144 -7.63 -11.70 8.54
CA GLY A 144 -7.68 -12.62 9.67
C GLY A 144 -8.88 -13.57 9.61
N GLY A 145 -8.74 -14.76 10.19
CA GLY A 145 -9.82 -15.74 10.34
C GLY A 145 -10.11 -16.57 9.08
N ILE A 146 -9.19 -16.59 8.11
CA ILE A 146 -9.22 -17.47 6.94
C ILE A 146 -8.08 -18.48 7.09
N ALA A 147 -8.44 -19.77 7.22
CA ALA A 147 -7.46 -20.82 7.50
C ALA A 147 -6.55 -21.15 6.30
N ASP A 148 -7.09 -21.05 5.09
CA ASP A 148 -6.31 -21.21 3.87
C ASP A 148 -5.53 -19.91 3.58
N GLU A 149 -4.22 -19.93 3.81
CA GLU A 149 -3.33 -18.80 3.57
C GLU A 149 -3.34 -18.36 2.09
N ALA A 150 -3.41 -19.31 1.14
CA ALA A 150 -3.40 -18.97 -0.28
C ALA A 150 -4.69 -18.24 -0.67
N ALA A 151 -5.84 -18.72 -0.19
CA ALA A 151 -7.11 -18.04 -0.38
C ALA A 151 -7.16 -16.66 0.29
N ALA A 152 -6.56 -16.53 1.48
CA ALA A 152 -6.42 -15.24 2.16
C ALA A 152 -5.55 -14.28 1.33
N LEU A 153 -4.39 -14.74 0.84
CA LEU A 153 -3.51 -13.94 0.01
C LEU A 153 -4.16 -13.51 -1.30
N GLU A 154 -4.89 -14.39 -1.99
CA GLU A 154 -5.61 -14.02 -3.22
C GLU A 154 -6.60 -12.89 -2.97
N LYS A 155 -7.40 -12.98 -1.90
CA LYS A 155 -8.31 -11.91 -1.48
C LYS A 155 -7.57 -10.62 -1.15
N ALA A 156 -6.43 -10.70 -0.46
CA ALA A 156 -5.62 -9.51 -0.16
C ALA A 156 -5.06 -8.86 -1.43
N LYS A 157 -4.61 -9.65 -2.42
CA LYS A 157 -4.14 -9.13 -3.72
C LYS A 157 -5.27 -8.43 -4.49
N GLN A 158 -6.46 -9.02 -4.54
CA GLN A 158 -7.63 -8.39 -5.18
C GLN A 158 -7.99 -7.05 -4.54
N VAL A 159 -7.88 -6.95 -3.20
CA VAL A 159 -8.07 -5.68 -2.49
C VAL A 159 -6.95 -4.69 -2.82
N ALA A 160 -5.69 -5.15 -2.87
CA ALA A 160 -4.55 -4.31 -3.24
C ALA A 160 -4.74 -3.71 -4.64
N GLU A 161 -5.12 -4.52 -5.62
CA GLU A 161 -5.38 -4.08 -7.00
C GLU A 161 -6.48 -3.02 -7.08
N LYS A 162 -7.56 -3.15 -6.31
CA LYS A 162 -8.62 -2.13 -6.22
C LYS A 162 -8.08 -0.80 -5.70
N ILE A 163 -7.19 -0.84 -4.70
CA ILE A 163 -6.56 0.37 -4.14
C ILE A 163 -5.56 0.96 -5.12
N LEU A 164 -4.70 0.13 -5.71
CA LEU A 164 -3.69 0.53 -6.70
C LEU A 164 -4.31 1.21 -7.92
N ALA A 165 -5.50 0.78 -8.35
CA ALA A 165 -6.22 1.40 -9.45
C ALA A 165 -6.70 2.85 -9.16
N GLN A 166 -6.56 3.33 -7.93
CA GLN A 166 -6.94 4.68 -7.50
C GLN A 166 -5.75 5.59 -7.17
N LEU A 167 -4.52 5.05 -7.25
CA LEU A 167 -3.28 5.74 -6.98
C LEU A 167 -2.67 6.35 -8.25
#